data_AF-A0A7V9P809-F1
#
_entry.id   AF-A0A7V9P809-F1
#
_cell.length_a   1.000
_cell.length_b   1.000
_cell.length_c   1.000
_cell.angle_alpha   90.00
_cell.angle_beta   90.00
_cell.angle_gamma   90.00
#
_symmetry.space_group_name_H-M   'P 1'
#
loop_
_entity.id
_entity.type
_entity.pdbx_description
1 polymer ?
#
loop_
_entity_poly.entity_id
_entity_poly.type
_entity_poly.pdbx_seq_one_letter_code
_entity_poly.pdbx_strand_id
1 'polypeptide(L)'
;MSIPDFNEIIEANDQTEARREHLEKLRELVGNVYPNKFERSKITGAEDTISNVLHFAPVANVAKEIKEHISALNEGEKPAPELKEKLNAQLKEFGTVKVSGRLTTTPRTMGKAAFVHLSDGVNRLQIYVRRDDIKGIANDGKNSEINGWELFKLL
;
A
#
# COMPACT_ATOMS: atom_id res chain seq x y z
N MET A 1 12.87 -16.22 -33.70
CA MET A 1 13.49 -16.10 -32.36
C MET A 1 12.72 -17.05 -31.45
N SER A 2 13.39 -18.05 -30.87
CA SER A 2 12.77 -18.95 -29.88
C SER A 2 12.59 -18.16 -28.59
N ILE A 3 11.37 -18.14 -28.05
CA ILE A 3 11.13 -17.57 -26.72
C ILE A 3 11.59 -18.66 -25.73
N PRO A 4 12.56 -18.38 -24.85
CA PRO A 4 13.03 -19.37 -23.89
C PRO A 4 11.91 -19.79 -22.93
N ASP A 5 11.92 -21.06 -22.55
CA ASP A 5 10.95 -21.62 -21.61
C ASP A 5 11.18 -21.08 -20.19
N PHE A 6 10.13 -21.01 -19.36
CA PHE A 6 10.21 -20.47 -18.00
C PHE A 6 11.33 -21.08 -17.16
N ASN A 7 11.51 -22.40 -17.28
CA ASN A 7 12.54 -23.15 -16.56
C ASN A 7 13.96 -22.90 -17.08
N GLU A 8 14.10 -22.31 -18.28
CA GLU A 8 15.40 -21.90 -18.82
C GLU A 8 15.81 -20.50 -18.33
N ILE A 9 14.84 -19.69 -17.88
CA ILE A 9 15.04 -18.29 -17.45
C ILE A 9 15.13 -18.18 -15.92
N ILE A 10 14.32 -18.96 -15.20
CA ILE A 10 14.20 -18.88 -13.74
C ILE A 10 14.45 -20.26 -13.15
N GLU A 11 15.45 -20.35 -12.27
CA GLU A 11 15.71 -21.56 -11.49
C GLU A 11 14.54 -21.81 -10.52
N ALA A 12 13.95 -23.01 -10.61
CA ALA A 12 12.88 -23.41 -9.72
C ALA A 12 13.40 -23.48 -8.27
N ASN A 13 12.82 -22.67 -7.40
CA ASN A 13 13.07 -22.66 -5.97
C ASN A 13 11.76 -22.45 -5.21
N ASP A 14 11.76 -22.69 -3.90
CA ASP A 14 10.58 -22.57 -3.04
C ASP A 14 9.85 -21.23 -3.20
N GLN A 15 10.60 -20.13 -3.43
CA GLN A 15 10.01 -18.80 -3.61
C GLN A 15 9.26 -18.66 -4.94
N THR A 16 9.79 -19.26 -6.00
CA THR A 16 9.20 -19.20 -7.34
C THR A 16 7.97 -20.07 -7.41
N GLU A 17 7.99 -21.24 -6.77
CA GLU A 17 6.84 -22.12 -6.64
C GLU A 17 5.71 -21.46 -5.85
N ALA A 18 6.01 -20.90 -4.67
CA ALA A 18 5.04 -20.18 -3.85
C ALA A 18 4.40 -19.00 -4.61
N ARG A 19 5.20 -18.22 -5.36
CA ARG A 19 4.68 -17.12 -6.20
C ARG A 19 3.77 -17.63 -7.32
N ARG A 20 4.09 -18.77 -7.93
CA ARG A 20 3.25 -19.38 -8.96
C ARG A 20 1.92 -19.84 -8.37
N GLU A 21 1.93 -20.48 -7.21
CA GLU A 21 0.69 -20.87 -6.52
C GLU A 21 -0.16 -19.67 -6.14
N HIS A 22 0.47 -18.59 -5.65
CA HIS A 22 -0.23 -17.34 -5.36
C HIS A 22 -0.83 -16.73 -6.62
N LEU A 23 -0.11 -16.74 -7.75
CA LEU A 23 -0.60 -16.24 -9.03
C LEU A 23 -1.85 -17.00 -9.50
N GLU A 24 -1.87 -18.33 -9.37
CA GLU A 24 -3.05 -19.14 -9.73
C GLU A 24 -4.25 -18.81 -8.82
N LYS A 25 -4.05 -18.70 -7.50
CA LYS A 25 -5.12 -18.26 -6.57
C LYS A 25 -5.63 -16.85 -6.88
N LEU A 26 -4.73 -15.94 -7.27
CA LEU A 26 -5.10 -14.59 -7.69
C LEU A 26 -5.93 -14.58 -8.97
N ARG A 27 -5.61 -15.47 -9.93
CA ARG A 27 -6.41 -15.66 -11.16
C ARG A 27 -7.81 -16.16 -10.83
N GLU A 28 -7.97 -17.07 -9.88
CA GLU A 28 -9.29 -17.55 -9.46
C GLU A 28 -10.12 -16.46 -8.77
N LEU A 29 -9.49 -15.61 -7.97
CA LEU A 29 -10.18 -14.57 -7.19
C LEU A 29 -10.51 -13.30 -7.98
N VAL A 30 -9.57 -12.81 -8.77
CA VAL A 30 -9.62 -11.48 -9.42
C VAL A 30 -9.83 -11.60 -10.93
N GLY A 31 -9.56 -12.79 -11.48
CA GLY A 31 -9.43 -13.08 -12.91
C GLY A 31 -8.21 -12.40 -13.53
N ASN A 32 -8.32 -11.14 -13.97
CA ASN A 32 -7.15 -10.42 -14.49
C ASN A 32 -6.20 -9.93 -13.38
N VAL A 33 -5.10 -10.69 -13.18
CA VAL A 33 -4.04 -10.38 -12.19
C VAL A 33 -3.12 -9.22 -12.62
N TYR A 34 -3.08 -8.90 -13.91
CA TYR A 34 -2.25 -7.81 -14.45
C TYR A 34 -3.13 -6.70 -15.05
N PRO A 35 -3.87 -5.94 -14.21
CA PRO A 35 -4.67 -4.84 -14.67
C PRO A 35 -3.81 -3.63 -15.10
N ASN A 36 -4.35 -2.82 -16.00
CA ASN A 36 -3.72 -1.59 -16.49
C ASN A 36 -4.61 -0.34 -16.29
N LYS A 37 -5.66 -0.43 -15.46
CA LYS A 37 -6.69 0.61 -15.31
C LYS A 37 -6.60 1.43 -14.03
N PHE A 38 -5.58 1.21 -13.20
CA PHE A 38 -5.46 1.94 -11.94
C PHE A 38 -5.05 3.40 -12.18
N GLU A 39 -5.92 4.33 -11.80
CA GLU A 39 -5.66 5.77 -11.89
C GLU A 39 -5.38 6.37 -10.51
N ARG A 40 -4.19 6.97 -10.38
CA ARG A 40 -3.79 7.74 -9.19
C ARG A 40 -4.66 8.99 -9.04
N SER A 41 -4.77 9.49 -7.83
CA SER A 41 -5.40 10.79 -7.59
C SER A 41 -4.46 11.93 -8.01
N LYS A 42 -4.98 13.16 -8.05
CA LYS A 42 -4.23 14.38 -8.40
C LYS A 42 -4.42 15.50 -7.38
N ILE A 43 -4.46 15.16 -6.10
CA ILE A 43 -4.68 16.12 -5.00
C ILE A 43 -3.49 17.08 -4.88
N THR A 44 -2.28 16.63 -5.22
CA THR A 44 -1.07 17.47 -5.18
C THR A 44 -0.89 18.36 -6.42
N GLY A 45 -1.83 18.34 -7.37
CA GLY A 45 -1.75 19.06 -8.65
C GLY A 45 -1.02 18.31 -9.77
N ALA A 46 -0.24 17.27 -9.42
CA ALA A 46 0.34 16.30 -10.35
C ALA A 46 -0.20 14.89 -10.03
N GLU A 47 0.31 13.85 -10.69
CA GLU A 47 -0.01 12.47 -10.26
C GLU A 47 0.47 12.24 -8.83
N ASP A 48 -0.42 11.74 -7.97
CA ASP A 48 -0.11 11.47 -6.56
C ASP A 48 0.76 10.21 -6.43
N THR A 49 2.06 10.38 -6.70
CA THR A 49 3.10 9.42 -6.30
C THR A 49 3.29 9.51 -4.79
N ILE A 50 3.87 8.47 -4.18
CA ILE A 50 4.21 8.50 -2.75
C ILE A 50 5.10 9.71 -2.44
N SER A 51 6.08 9.98 -3.30
CA SER A 51 6.95 11.14 -3.21
C SER A 51 6.17 12.45 -3.26
N ASN A 52 5.25 12.63 -4.22
CA ASN A 52 4.50 13.87 -4.34
C ASN A 52 3.59 14.12 -3.14
N VAL A 53 2.93 13.06 -2.63
CA VAL A 53 2.11 13.16 -1.42
C VAL A 53 2.94 13.57 -0.21
N LEU A 54 4.17 13.06 -0.06
CA LEU A 54 5.07 13.44 1.03
C LEU A 54 5.62 14.85 0.90
N HIS A 55 5.86 15.35 -0.32
CA HIS A 55 6.34 16.72 -0.57
C HIS A 55 5.21 17.76 -0.60
N PHE A 56 3.95 17.34 -0.58
CA PHE A 56 2.82 18.26 -0.55
C PHE A 56 2.89 19.12 0.71
N ALA A 57 3.00 20.44 0.54
CA ALA A 57 3.35 21.36 1.62
C ALA A 57 2.50 21.18 2.91
N PRO A 58 1.17 21.01 2.84
CA PRO A 58 0.38 20.72 4.04
C PRO A 58 0.76 19.41 4.74
N VAL A 59 1.01 18.34 3.99
CA VAL A 59 1.40 17.03 4.55
C VAL A 59 2.81 17.07 5.09
N ALA A 60 3.74 17.72 4.39
CA ALA A 60 5.12 17.90 4.82
C ALA A 60 5.21 18.71 6.13
N ASN A 61 4.41 19.76 6.27
CA ASN A 61 4.33 20.57 7.48
C ASN A 61 3.80 19.75 8.66
N VAL A 62 2.70 19.02 8.48
CA VAL A 62 2.14 18.13 9.51
C VAL A 62 3.15 17.05 9.93
N ALA A 63 3.84 16.44 8.96
CA ALA A 63 4.87 15.44 9.24
C ALA A 63 6.06 16.04 10.02
N LYS A 64 6.45 17.28 9.70
CA LYS A 64 7.50 18.01 10.40
C LYS A 64 7.10 18.34 11.83
N GLU A 65 5.90 18.87 12.05
CA GLU A 65 5.36 19.18 13.39
C GLU A 65 5.33 17.95 14.30
N ILE A 66 4.86 16.80 13.76
CA ILE A 66 4.88 15.52 14.50
C ILE A 66 6.31 15.10 14.82
N LYS A 67 7.23 15.21 13.86
CA LYS A 67 8.62 14.79 14.05
C LYS A 67 9.32 15.65 15.09
N GLU A 68 9.12 16.96 15.08
CA GLU A 68 9.66 17.90 16.07
C GLU A 68 9.12 17.58 17.47
N HIS A 69 7.82 17.30 17.60
CA HIS A 69 7.23 16.87 18.86
C HIS A 69 7.77 15.53 19.35
N ILE A 70 7.96 14.55 18.45
CA ILE A 70 8.55 13.25 18.83
C ILE A 70 10.00 13.43 19.30
N SER A 71 10.78 14.30 18.64
CA SER A 71 12.18 14.54 19.03
C SER A 71 12.32 15.32 20.34
N ALA A 72 11.28 16.07 20.75
CA ALA A 72 11.25 16.78 22.02
C ALA A 72 10.83 15.89 23.20
N LEU A 73 10.31 14.69 22.94
CA LEU A 73 9.88 13.73 23.97
C LEU A 73 11.01 12.76 24.32
N ASN A 74 11.05 12.33 25.58
CA ASN A 74 12.01 11.32 26.05
C ASN A 74 11.63 9.91 25.54
N GLU A 75 12.62 9.02 25.42
CA GLU A 75 12.41 7.63 24.99
C GLU A 75 11.32 6.92 25.83
N GLY A 76 10.15 6.71 25.22
CA GLY A 76 9.01 6.00 25.84
C GLY A 76 7.76 6.85 26.03
N GLU A 77 7.82 8.17 25.92
CA GLU A 77 6.62 9.01 25.97
C GLU A 77 5.84 8.98 24.66
N LYS A 78 4.55 8.67 24.75
CA LYS A 78 3.65 8.73 23.59
C LYS A 78 3.30 10.20 23.34
N PRO A 79 3.30 10.66 22.08
CA PRO A 79 2.93 12.05 21.77
C PRO A 79 1.53 12.35 22.29
N ALA A 80 1.35 13.60 22.74
CA ALA A 80 0.10 14.11 23.28
C ALA A 80 -1.08 13.71 22.36
N PRO A 81 -2.11 13.02 22.89
CA PRO A 81 -3.22 12.51 22.08
C PRO A 81 -3.97 13.63 21.35
N GLU A 82 -4.10 14.80 21.98
CA GLU A 82 -4.76 15.98 21.42
C GLU A 82 -4.10 16.47 20.13
N LEU A 83 -2.76 16.51 20.09
CA LEU A 83 -2.01 16.93 18.91
C LEU A 83 -2.19 15.93 17.76
N LYS A 84 -2.17 14.62 18.07
CA LYS A 84 -2.42 13.58 17.07
C LYS A 84 -3.81 13.69 16.48
N GLU A 85 -4.83 13.92 17.29
CA GLU A 85 -6.21 14.05 16.82
C GLU A 85 -6.41 15.29 15.96
N LYS A 86 -5.82 16.43 16.35
CA LYS A 86 -5.86 17.67 15.56
C LYS A 86 -5.21 17.50 14.18
N LEU A 87 -4.00 16.93 14.14
CA LEU A 87 -3.28 16.72 12.89
C LEU A 87 -3.95 15.65 12.01
N ASN A 88 -4.50 14.60 12.62
CA ASN A 88 -5.30 13.61 11.89
C ASN A 88 -6.58 14.24 11.31
N ALA A 89 -7.23 15.16 12.02
CA ALA A 89 -8.40 15.87 11.51
C ALA A 89 -8.04 16.75 10.30
N GLN A 90 -6.93 17.48 10.36
CA GLN A 90 -6.40 18.24 9.22
C GLN A 90 -6.11 17.31 8.03
N LEU A 91 -5.46 16.17 8.27
CA LEU A 91 -5.15 15.22 7.21
C LEU A 91 -6.42 14.61 6.57
N LYS A 92 -7.48 14.39 7.36
CA LYS A 92 -8.77 13.89 6.85
C LYS A 92 -9.51 14.90 5.98
N GLU A 93 -9.29 16.20 6.17
CA GLU A 93 -9.93 17.26 5.39
C GLU A 93 -9.48 17.27 3.93
N PHE A 94 -8.25 16.81 3.63
CA PHE A 94 -7.77 16.65 2.25
C PHE A 94 -8.44 15.49 1.49
N GLY A 95 -9.19 14.64 2.17
CA GLY A 95 -9.97 13.56 1.56
C GLY A 95 -9.17 12.30 1.22
N THR A 96 -9.68 11.55 0.25
CA THR A 96 -9.16 10.22 -0.12
C THR A 96 -8.11 10.30 -1.21
N VAL A 97 -6.90 9.82 -0.93
CA VAL A 97 -5.80 9.69 -1.90
C VAL A 97 -5.78 8.29 -2.53
N LYS A 98 -5.49 8.20 -3.83
CA LYS A 98 -5.24 6.95 -4.56
C LYS A 98 -3.76 6.91 -4.96
N VAL A 99 -2.99 6.06 -4.29
CA VAL A 99 -1.55 5.88 -4.51
C VAL A 99 -1.24 4.45 -4.95
N SER A 100 -0.11 4.27 -5.62
CA SER A 100 0.39 2.95 -6.02
C SER A 100 1.90 2.87 -5.85
N GLY A 101 2.44 1.68 -5.61
CA GLY A 101 3.87 1.43 -5.54
C GLY A 101 4.17 -0.06 -5.39
N ARG A 102 5.42 -0.40 -5.11
CA ARG A 102 5.89 -1.75 -4.82
C ARG A 102 5.80 -2.04 -3.33
N LEU A 103 5.29 -3.21 -2.96
CA LEU A 103 5.37 -3.71 -1.58
C LEU A 103 6.82 -4.11 -1.31
N THR A 104 7.49 -3.42 -0.38
CA THR A 104 8.93 -3.65 -0.09
C THR A 104 9.16 -4.65 1.04
N THR A 105 8.15 -4.91 1.85
CA THR A 105 8.23 -5.77 3.02
C THR A 105 7.05 -6.71 3.04
N THR A 106 7.24 -7.94 3.50
CA THR A 106 6.14 -8.87 3.78
C THR A 106 5.11 -8.21 4.70
N PRO A 107 3.81 -8.28 4.40
CA PRO A 107 2.78 -7.68 5.24
C PRO A 107 2.84 -8.19 6.69
N ARG A 108 3.03 -7.27 7.65
CA ARG A 108 3.02 -7.62 9.08
C ARG A 108 1.57 -7.67 9.55
N THR A 109 1.00 -8.87 9.58
CA THR A 109 -0.37 -9.10 10.04
C THR A 109 -0.41 -9.21 11.56
N MET A 110 -1.12 -8.28 12.19
CA MET A 110 -1.40 -8.24 13.63
C MET A 110 -2.89 -8.52 13.87
N GLY A 111 -3.29 -9.78 13.68
CA GLY A 111 -4.67 -10.23 13.87
C GLY A 111 -5.65 -9.69 12.80
N LYS A 112 -6.39 -8.62 13.15
CA LYS A 112 -7.37 -7.96 12.26
C LYS A 112 -6.81 -6.77 11.49
N ALA A 113 -5.55 -6.39 11.75
CA ALA A 113 -4.90 -5.30 11.03
C ALA A 113 -3.58 -5.78 10.40
N ALA A 114 -3.14 -5.08 9.38
CA ALA A 114 -1.85 -5.31 8.73
C ALA A 114 -1.13 -3.99 8.45
N PHE A 115 0.19 -4.04 8.52
CA PHE A 115 1.06 -2.92 8.17
C PHE A 115 2.01 -3.33 7.06
N VAL A 116 2.15 -2.48 6.04
CA VAL A 116 3.06 -2.70 4.92
C VAL A 116 3.73 -1.42 4.51
N HIS A 117 4.95 -1.51 4.01
CA HIS A 117 5.62 -0.41 3.33
C HIS A 117 5.42 -0.49 1.82
N LEU A 118 4.81 0.55 1.27
CA LEU A 118 4.66 0.79 -0.15
C LEU A 118 5.76 1.77 -0.60
N SER A 119 6.44 1.48 -1.71
CA SER A 119 7.50 2.35 -2.25
C SER A 119 7.27 2.70 -3.71
N ASP A 120 7.55 3.93 -4.09
CA ASP A 120 7.55 4.39 -5.49
C ASP A 120 8.96 4.37 -6.12
N GLY A 121 9.94 3.81 -5.42
CA GLY A 121 11.35 3.76 -5.82
C GLY A 121 12.23 4.82 -5.16
N VAL A 122 11.66 5.96 -4.76
CA VAL A 122 12.40 7.04 -4.08
C VAL A 122 12.04 7.08 -2.60
N ASN A 123 10.74 7.10 -2.31
CA ASN A 123 10.22 7.20 -0.95
C ASN A 123 9.43 5.95 -0.56
N ARG A 124 9.17 5.83 0.75
CA ARG A 124 8.38 4.75 1.34
C ARG A 124 7.24 5.34 2.16
N LEU A 125 6.06 4.76 2.01
CA LEU A 125 4.87 5.09 2.79
C LEU A 125 4.39 3.83 3.50
N GLN A 126 4.18 3.93 4.81
CA GLN A 126 3.56 2.84 5.57
C GLN A 126 2.04 2.93 5.43
N ILE A 127 1.42 1.85 4.99
CA ILE A 127 -0.04 1.72 4.91
C ILE A 127 -0.55 0.89 6.09
N TYR A 128 -1.69 1.31 6.62
CA TYR A 128 -2.45 0.60 7.64
C TYR A 128 -3.72 0.02 7.02
N VAL A 129 -3.86 -1.30 7.10
CA VAL A 129 -4.97 -2.04 6.49
C VAL A 129 -5.75 -2.74 7.59
N ARG A 130 -7.08 -2.54 7.65
CA ARG A 130 -7.99 -3.27 8.55
C ARG A 130 -8.78 -4.29 7.77
N ARG A 131 -8.99 -5.47 8.37
CA ARG A 131 -9.78 -6.57 7.79
C ARG A 131 -11.21 -6.14 7.44
N ASP A 132 -11.83 -5.34 8.30
CA ASP A 132 -13.23 -4.96 8.14
C ASP A 132 -13.43 -3.83 7.11
N ASP A 133 -12.37 -3.08 6.78
CA ASP A 133 -12.44 -1.94 5.84
C ASP A 133 -11.91 -2.28 4.43
N ILE A 134 -11.12 -3.34 4.29
CA ILE A 134 -10.49 -3.67 3.01
C ILE A 134 -11.51 -4.25 2.04
N LYS A 135 -11.57 -3.66 0.85
CA LYS A 135 -12.37 -4.15 -0.27
C LYS A 135 -11.45 -4.56 -1.41
N GLY A 136 -11.63 -5.77 -1.93
CA GLY A 136 -10.98 -6.19 -3.16
C GLY A 136 -11.92 -5.95 -4.33
N ILE A 137 -11.37 -5.55 -5.47
CA ILE A 137 -12.14 -5.35 -6.70
C ILE A 137 -11.59 -6.33 -7.74
N ALA A 138 -12.46 -7.20 -8.27
CA ALA A 138 -12.11 -8.11 -9.34
C ALA A 138 -12.02 -7.36 -10.68
N ASN A 139 -11.05 -7.74 -11.53
CA ASN A 139 -10.76 -7.03 -12.78
C ASN A 139 -11.39 -7.68 -14.03
N ASP A 140 -12.46 -8.45 -13.85
CA ASP A 140 -13.14 -9.21 -14.92
C ASP A 140 -14.17 -8.40 -15.72
N GLY A 141 -13.98 -7.09 -15.78
CA GLY A 141 -14.88 -6.15 -16.47
C GLY A 141 -16.19 -5.87 -15.74
N LYS A 142 -16.55 -6.65 -14.71
CA LYS A 142 -17.74 -6.42 -13.86
C LYS A 142 -17.43 -5.67 -12.55
N ASN A 143 -16.16 -5.41 -12.23
CA ASN A 143 -15.73 -4.75 -10.99
C ASN A 143 -16.44 -5.30 -9.73
N SER A 144 -16.61 -6.62 -9.65
CA SER A 144 -17.29 -7.24 -8.50
C SER A 144 -16.45 -7.09 -7.23
N GLU A 145 -17.10 -6.75 -6.13
CA GLU A 145 -16.45 -6.75 -4.81
C GLU A 145 -16.10 -8.19 -4.42
N ILE A 146 -14.84 -8.41 -4.05
CA ILE A 146 -14.29 -9.69 -3.57
C ILE A 146 -13.68 -9.51 -2.19
N ASN A 147 -13.35 -10.62 -1.53
CA ASN A 147 -12.72 -10.60 -0.21
C ASN A 147 -11.31 -9.97 -0.28
N GLY A 148 -11.24 -8.67 0.02
CA GLY A 148 -10.01 -7.90 -0.04
C GLY A 148 -8.94 -8.38 0.96
N TRP A 149 -9.35 -9.01 2.06
CA TRP A 149 -8.42 -9.53 3.05
C TRP A 149 -7.71 -10.81 2.58
N GLU A 150 -8.42 -11.69 1.86
CA GLU A 150 -7.81 -12.87 1.24
C GLU A 150 -6.90 -12.47 0.08
N LEU A 151 -7.36 -11.54 -0.75
CA LEU A 151 -6.54 -10.95 -1.81
C LEU A 151 -5.22 -10.40 -1.25
N PHE A 152 -5.30 -9.60 -0.17
CA PHE A 152 -4.14 -8.98 0.45
C PHE A 152 -3.15 -9.97 1.07
N LYS A 153 -3.61 -11.14 1.54
CA LYS A 153 -2.73 -12.19 2.05
C LYS A 153 -1.93 -12.91 0.97
N LEU A 154 -2.38 -12.83 -0.29
CA LEU A 154 -1.71 -13.46 -1.43
C LEU A 154 -0.64 -12.55 -2.05
N LEU A 155 -0.57 -11.28 -1.62
CA LEU A 155 0.41 -10.27 -2.06
C LEU A 155 1.68 -10.25 -1.20
#